data_AF-A0A2I1HKT0-F1
#
_entry.id   AF-A0A2I1HKT0-F1
#
_cell.length_a   1.000
_cell.length_b   1.000
_cell.length_c   1.000
_cell.angle_alpha   90.00
_cell.angle_beta   90.00
_cell.angle_gamma   90.00
#
_symmetry.space_group_name_H-M   'P 1'
#
loop_
_entity.id
_entity.type
_entity.pdbx_description
1 polymer ?
#
loop_
_entity_poly.entity_id
_entity_poly.type
_entity_poly.pdbx_seq_one_letter_code
_entity_poly.pdbx_strand_id
1 'polypeptide(L)'
;MAIEEEIPFTAVTHSEIPNVENFDPTQATVVIFEDLMDAPKKTQDLITGYFTHGRHKNISCIYVAQRFFAIPKAIRENVNYISLHGGHGSLTDTKRIIRQYTEESESLAPVIDDLTLQREFVVFDLRRSKNDPLSIRVRWDTSLSSITDQSQFDPSLISVQSQFDLSLNQFDLSLNPV
;
A
#
# COMPACT_ATOMS: atom_id res chain seq x y z
N MET A 1 -20.80 -2.66 -28.28
CA MET A 1 -21.53 -2.31 -27.06
C MET A 1 -20.55 -2.43 -25.92
N ALA A 2 -20.15 -1.32 -25.30
CA ALA A 2 -19.44 -1.41 -24.03
C ALA A 2 -20.46 -1.91 -23.01
N ILE A 3 -20.11 -2.97 -22.28
CA ILE A 3 -20.90 -3.41 -21.13
C ILE A 3 -20.47 -2.46 -20.01
N GLU A 4 -21.41 -1.66 -19.52
CA GLU A 4 -21.19 -0.82 -18.35
C GLU A 4 -21.24 -1.76 -17.13
N GLU A 5 -20.09 -2.00 -16.52
CA GLU A 5 -19.97 -2.85 -15.34
C GLU A 5 -20.14 -1.96 -14.10
N GLU A 6 -21.22 -2.17 -13.34
CA GLU A 6 -21.39 -1.51 -12.05
C GLU A 6 -20.43 -2.14 -11.03
N ILE A 7 -19.55 -1.31 -10.45
CA ILE A 7 -18.63 -1.72 -9.39
C ILE A 7 -19.24 -1.30 -8.05
N PRO A 8 -19.89 -2.21 -7.30
CA PRO A 8 -20.50 -1.84 -6.02
C PRO A 8 -19.44 -1.47 -4.99
N PHE A 9 -19.72 -0.46 -4.18
CA PHE A 9 -18.88 -0.03 -3.07
C PHE A 9 -19.66 -0.08 -1.76
N THR A 10 -19.06 -0.72 -0.74
CA THR A 10 -19.66 -0.84 0.59
C THR A 10 -18.62 -0.53 1.66
N ALA A 11 -18.94 0.42 2.54
CA ALA A 11 -18.19 0.65 3.77
C ALA A 11 -18.83 -0.14 4.92
N VAL A 12 -18.01 -0.84 5.72
CA VAL A 12 -18.47 -1.63 6.87
C VAL A 12 -17.66 -1.28 8.11
N THR A 13 -18.27 -1.42 9.29
CA THR A 13 -17.56 -1.22 10.55
C THR A 13 -16.69 -2.44 10.88
N HIS A 14 -15.72 -2.28 11.80
CA HIS A 14 -14.82 -3.38 12.19
C HIS A 14 -15.55 -4.60 12.77
N SER A 15 -16.77 -4.42 13.30
CA SER A 15 -17.62 -5.48 13.87
C SER A 15 -18.36 -6.29 12.83
N GLU A 16 -18.46 -5.75 11.61
CA GLU A 16 -19.26 -6.29 10.51
C GLU A 16 -18.39 -6.86 9.38
N ILE A 17 -17.07 -6.92 9.58
CA ILE A 17 -16.13 -7.53 8.64
C ILE A 17 -16.60 -8.97 8.37
N PRO A 18 -16.99 -9.30 7.12
CA PRO A 18 -17.50 -10.62 6.82
C PRO A 18 -16.39 -11.67 6.95
N ASN A 19 -16.78 -12.94 7.05
CA ASN A 19 -15.81 -14.02 6.95
C ASN A 19 -15.40 -14.18 5.47
N VAL A 20 -14.11 -14.45 5.22
CA VAL A 20 -13.58 -14.71 3.87
C VAL A 20 -14.36 -15.81 3.13
N GLU A 21 -14.89 -16.80 3.86
CA GLU A 21 -15.65 -17.90 3.29
C GLU A 21 -17.01 -17.49 2.73
N ASN A 22 -17.53 -16.33 3.13
CA ASN A 22 -18.83 -15.83 2.70
C ASN A 22 -18.80 -15.14 1.33
N PHE A 23 -17.61 -14.92 0.74
CA PHE A 23 -17.48 -14.29 -0.57
C PHE A 23 -17.69 -15.29 -1.71
N ASP A 24 -18.30 -14.80 -2.79
CA ASP A 24 -18.43 -15.53 -4.04
C ASP A 24 -17.08 -15.53 -4.80
N PRO A 25 -16.43 -16.69 -5.01
CA PRO A 25 -15.16 -16.77 -5.72
C PRO A 25 -15.25 -16.36 -7.20
N THR A 26 -16.45 -16.28 -7.79
CA THR A 26 -16.64 -15.84 -9.17
C THR A 26 -16.60 -14.32 -9.32
N GLN A 27 -16.81 -13.58 -8.23
CA GLN A 27 -16.78 -12.13 -8.21
C GLN A 27 -15.44 -11.62 -7.66
N ALA A 28 -14.69 -10.90 -8.49
CA ALA A 28 -13.46 -10.25 -8.03
C ALA A 28 -13.80 -9.17 -6.99
N THR A 29 -13.15 -9.25 -5.83
CA THR A 29 -13.42 -8.33 -4.72
C THR A 29 -12.12 -7.69 -4.24
N VAL A 30 -12.15 -6.37 -4.00
CA VAL A 30 -11.06 -5.67 -3.30
C VAL A 30 -11.54 -5.28 -1.90
N VAL A 31 -10.79 -5.66 -0.88
CA VAL A 31 -11.07 -5.31 0.52
C VAL A 31 -9.95 -4.43 1.08
N ILE A 32 -10.32 -3.30 1.65
CA ILE A 32 -9.38 -2.33 2.23
C ILE A 32 -9.61 -2.26 3.73
N PHE A 33 -8.58 -2.56 4.51
CA PHE A 33 -8.57 -2.45 5.97
C PHE A 33 -7.82 -1.19 6.35
N GLU A 34 -8.54 -0.14 6.74
CA GLU A 34 -7.97 1.15 7.10
C GLU A 34 -7.98 1.34 8.62
N ASP A 35 -6.83 1.67 9.19
CA ASP A 35 -6.65 2.04 10.60
C ASP A 35 -7.17 1.02 11.62
N LEU A 36 -7.06 -0.26 11.28
CA LEU A 36 -7.50 -1.36 12.16
C LEU A 36 -6.37 -1.95 13.00
N MET A 37 -5.18 -1.35 13.07
CA MET A 37 -4.02 -1.94 13.74
C MET A 37 -4.22 -2.21 15.24
N ASP A 38 -5.06 -1.43 15.91
CA ASP A 38 -5.39 -1.58 17.34
C ASP A 38 -6.71 -2.35 17.58
N ALA A 39 -7.32 -2.90 16.51
CA ALA A 39 -8.54 -3.67 16.65
C ALA A 39 -8.33 -4.92 17.52
N PRO A 40 -9.38 -5.40 18.23
CA PRO A 40 -9.29 -6.58 19.08
C PRO A 40 -8.75 -7.80 18.33
N LYS A 41 -8.10 -8.73 19.06
CA LYS A 41 -7.51 -9.94 18.47
C LYS A 41 -8.46 -10.70 17.54
N LYS A 42 -9.73 -10.85 17.92
CA LYS A 42 -10.77 -11.48 17.09
C LYS A 42 -10.89 -10.83 15.70
N THR A 43 -10.81 -9.51 15.64
CA THR A 43 -10.83 -8.74 14.39
C THR A 43 -9.53 -8.93 13.60
N GLN A 44 -8.37 -8.89 14.25
CA GLN A 44 -7.08 -9.18 13.57
C GLN A 44 -7.03 -10.60 12.99
N ASP A 45 -7.57 -11.58 13.71
CA ASP A 45 -7.63 -12.98 13.25
C ASP A 45 -8.53 -13.10 12.01
N LEU A 46 -9.66 -12.37 11.97
CA LEU A 46 -10.51 -12.27 10.78
C LEU A 46 -9.76 -11.63 9.60
N ILE A 47 -9.13 -10.47 9.81
CA ILE A 47 -8.36 -9.77 8.77
C ILE A 47 -7.23 -10.66 8.25
N THR A 48 -6.53 -11.38 9.13
CA THR A 48 -5.47 -12.32 8.74
C THR A 48 -5.99 -13.40 7.80
N GLY A 49 -7.23 -13.86 7.99
CA GLY A 49 -7.91 -14.79 7.09
C GLY A 49 -7.96 -14.30 5.63
N TYR A 50 -8.18 -13.00 5.41
CA TYR A 50 -8.20 -12.40 4.08
C TYR A 50 -6.84 -12.47 3.38
N PHE A 51 -5.75 -12.16 4.09
CA PHE A 51 -4.41 -12.20 3.50
C PHE A 51 -3.89 -13.61 3.23
N THR A 52 -4.36 -14.60 4.00
CA THR A 52 -3.91 -16.00 3.93
C THR A 52 -4.74 -16.83 2.95
N HIS A 53 -6.07 -16.69 2.96
CA HIS A 53 -6.99 -17.55 2.19
C HIS A 53 -7.81 -16.79 1.15
N GLY A 54 -7.83 -15.45 1.18
CA GLY A 54 -8.66 -14.63 0.29
C GLY A 54 -8.39 -14.83 -1.19
N ARG A 55 -7.17 -15.22 -1.59
CA ARG A 55 -6.84 -15.53 -2.99
C ARG A 55 -7.68 -16.66 -3.57
N HIS A 56 -8.09 -17.64 -2.75
CA HIS A 56 -8.98 -18.73 -3.18
C HIS A 56 -10.42 -18.26 -3.43
N LYS A 57 -10.77 -17.07 -2.95
CA LYS A 57 -12.09 -16.44 -3.09
C LYS A 57 -12.05 -15.24 -4.06
N ASN A 58 -11.00 -15.12 -4.86
CA ASN A 58 -10.79 -14.00 -5.79
C ASN A 58 -10.78 -12.62 -5.09
N ILE A 59 -10.26 -12.59 -3.86
CA ILE A 59 -10.15 -11.37 -3.05
C ILE A 59 -8.73 -10.84 -3.09
N SER A 60 -8.60 -9.57 -3.44
CA SER A 60 -7.39 -8.77 -3.24
C SER A 60 -7.54 -7.89 -2.00
N CYS A 61 -6.48 -7.76 -1.21
CA CYS A 61 -6.53 -7.09 0.09
C CYS A 61 -5.51 -5.96 0.18
N ILE A 62 -5.91 -4.84 0.79
CA ILE A 62 -5.04 -3.72 1.14
C ILE A 62 -5.16 -3.50 2.65
N TYR A 63 -4.03 -3.35 3.35
CA TYR A 63 -4.00 -2.94 4.75
C TYR A 63 -3.29 -1.60 4.84
N VAL A 64 -3.97 -0.57 5.35
CA VAL A 64 -3.43 0.75 5.58
C VAL A 64 -3.18 0.93 7.08
N ALA A 65 -1.93 1.15 7.46
CA ALA A 65 -1.52 1.28 8.86
C ALA A 65 -0.43 2.33 9.06
N GLN A 66 -0.44 2.99 10.21
CA GLN A 66 0.57 3.97 10.59
C GLN A 66 1.84 3.32 11.18
N ARG A 67 1.71 2.13 11.78
CA ARG A 67 2.81 1.44 12.46
C ARG A 67 3.05 0.09 11.83
N PHE A 68 4.11 -0.01 11.04
CA PHE A 68 4.47 -1.24 10.33
C PHE A 68 4.61 -2.46 11.25
N PHE A 69 5.27 -2.31 12.40
CA PHE A 69 5.48 -3.43 13.34
C PHE A 69 4.25 -3.79 14.18
N ALA A 70 3.19 -2.97 14.16
CA ALA A 70 1.91 -3.32 14.77
C ALA A 70 1.09 -4.27 13.86
N ILE A 71 1.37 -4.28 12.56
CA ILE A 71 0.71 -5.18 11.61
C ILE A 71 1.07 -6.65 11.97
N PRO A 72 0.07 -7.53 12.14
CA PRO A 72 0.28 -8.95 12.37
C PRO A 72 1.30 -9.55 11.41
N LYS A 73 2.25 -10.33 11.96
CA LYS A 73 3.33 -10.95 11.17
C LYS A 73 2.77 -11.80 10.02
N ALA A 74 1.70 -12.55 10.27
CA ALA A 74 1.02 -13.35 9.25
C ALA A 74 0.55 -12.52 8.05
N ILE A 75 0.09 -11.27 8.26
CA ILE A 75 -0.26 -10.37 7.17
C ILE A 75 1.01 -9.96 6.41
N ARG A 76 2.04 -9.48 7.12
CA ARG A 76 3.31 -9.02 6.50
C ARG A 76 4.04 -10.09 5.70
N GLU A 77 3.86 -11.37 6.02
CA GLU A 77 4.44 -12.50 5.28
C GLU A 77 3.60 -12.92 4.06
N ASN A 78 2.33 -12.49 3.97
CA ASN A 78 1.41 -12.89 2.91
C ASN A 78 1.06 -11.75 1.92
N VAL A 79 1.68 -10.57 2.06
CA VAL A 79 1.53 -9.47 1.08
C VAL A 79 2.44 -9.66 -0.12
N ASN A 80 2.01 -9.16 -1.27
CA ASN A 80 2.82 -9.14 -2.49
C ASN A 80 3.64 -7.84 -2.63
N TYR A 81 3.13 -6.76 -2.05
CA TYR A 81 3.70 -5.42 -2.16
C TYR A 81 3.62 -4.71 -0.83
N ILE A 82 4.58 -3.83 -0.59
CA ILE A 82 4.55 -2.89 0.53
C ILE A 82 4.82 -1.50 -0.03
N SER A 83 3.88 -0.59 0.16
CA SER A 83 4.08 0.83 -0.10
C SER A 83 4.45 1.53 1.21
N LEU A 84 5.64 2.11 1.26
CA LEU A 84 6.12 2.89 2.39
C LEU A 84 5.95 4.37 2.08
N HIS A 85 5.12 5.03 2.88
CA HIS A 85 4.88 6.47 2.83
C HIS A 85 5.58 7.16 4.00
N GLY A 86 5.85 8.45 3.83
CA GLY A 86 6.40 9.29 4.89
C GLY A 86 5.49 9.34 6.10
N GLY A 87 6.09 9.32 7.29
CA GLY A 87 5.38 9.39 8.56
C GLY A 87 6.25 9.98 9.65
N HIS A 88 5.72 10.02 10.88
CA HIS A 88 6.44 10.52 12.06
C HIS A 88 7.50 9.53 12.61
N GLY A 89 7.87 8.52 11.82
CA GLY A 89 8.84 7.50 12.20
C GLY A 89 10.26 8.04 12.22
N SER A 90 11.11 7.49 13.08
CA SER A 90 12.54 7.83 13.05
C SER A 90 13.24 7.15 11.87
N LEU A 91 14.35 7.72 11.38
CA LEU A 91 15.25 7.05 10.42
C LEU A 91 15.64 5.63 10.89
N THR A 92 15.74 5.43 12.21
CA THR A 92 16.00 4.12 12.80
C THR A 92 14.85 3.13 12.55
N ASP A 93 13.60 3.57 12.66
CA ASP A 93 12.44 2.74 12.35
C ASP A 93 12.32 2.46 10.85
N THR A 94 12.52 3.47 10.01
CA THR A 94 12.60 3.32 8.54
C THR A 94 13.63 2.25 8.16
N LYS A 95 14.84 2.35 8.69
CA LYS A 95 15.90 1.35 8.52
C LYS A 95 15.50 -0.04 9.03
N ARG A 96 14.81 -0.12 10.17
CA ARG A 96 14.32 -1.40 10.72
C ARG A 96 13.27 -2.07 9.84
N ILE A 97 12.48 -1.30 9.09
CA ILE A 97 11.53 -1.81 8.09
C ILE A 97 12.29 -2.28 6.85
N ILE A 98 13.16 -1.44 6.30
CA ILE A 98 13.91 -1.72 5.05
C ILE A 98 14.77 -2.98 5.19
N ARG A 99 15.43 -3.18 6.34
CA ARG A 99 16.26 -4.37 6.61
C ARG A 99 15.49 -5.70 6.57
N GLN A 100 14.15 -5.68 6.59
CA GLN A 100 13.36 -6.91 6.43
C GLN A 100 13.37 -7.41 4.97
N TYR A 101 13.70 -6.53 4.03
CA TYR A 101 13.54 -6.78 2.59
C TYR A 101 14.85 -6.72 1.82
N THR A 102 15.84 -5.95 2.31
CA THR A 102 17.16 -5.81 1.67
C THR A 102 18.29 -5.69 2.69
N GLU A 103 19.47 -6.19 2.34
CA GLU A 103 20.70 -6.04 3.12
C GLU A 103 21.27 -4.60 3.01
N GLU A 104 20.89 -3.86 1.96
CA GLU A 104 21.32 -2.49 1.68
C GLU A 104 20.59 -1.43 2.53
N SER A 105 20.00 -1.84 3.65
CA SER A 105 19.22 -0.94 4.50
C SER A 105 20.01 0.25 5.05
N GLU A 106 21.33 0.12 5.22
CA GLU A 106 22.22 1.20 5.66
C GLU A 106 22.29 2.34 4.63
N SER A 107 22.46 1.99 3.36
CA SER A 107 22.60 2.96 2.27
C SER A 107 21.25 3.49 1.80
N LEU A 108 20.21 2.65 1.78
CA LEU A 108 18.89 3.02 1.26
C LEU A 108 18.03 3.79 2.27
N ALA A 109 18.21 3.60 3.58
CA ALA A 109 17.34 4.26 4.56
C ALA A 109 17.35 5.80 4.46
N PRO A 110 18.51 6.49 4.35
CA PRO A 110 18.51 7.94 4.20
C PRO A 110 17.86 8.42 2.90
N VAL A 111 18.04 7.68 1.79
CA VAL A 111 17.44 8.02 0.49
C VAL A 111 15.93 7.87 0.54
N ILE A 112 15.45 6.75 1.08
CA ILE A 112 14.02 6.49 1.23
C ILE A 112 13.38 7.52 2.18
N ASP A 113 14.06 7.88 3.27
CA ASP A 113 13.59 8.90 4.21
C ASP A 113 13.43 10.26 3.51
N ASP A 114 14.43 10.73 2.78
CA ASP A 114 14.38 11.99 2.00
C ASP A 114 13.25 11.99 0.95
N LEU A 115 13.13 10.91 0.16
CA LEU A 115 12.05 10.76 -0.81
C LEU A 115 10.68 10.87 -0.13
N THR A 116 10.50 10.19 1.00
CA THR A 116 9.23 10.20 1.70
C THR A 116 8.89 11.56 2.34
N LEU A 117 9.90 12.33 2.76
CA LEU A 117 9.72 13.73 3.19
C LEU A 117 9.28 14.65 2.04
N GLN A 118 9.71 14.33 0.81
CA GLN A 118 9.28 15.00 -0.43
C GLN A 118 7.91 14.53 -0.93
N ARG A 119 7.14 13.79 -0.11
CA ARG A 119 5.82 13.21 -0.42
C ARG A 119 5.86 12.13 -1.51
N GLU A 120 7.03 11.59 -1.82
CA GLU A 120 7.13 10.36 -2.59
C GLU A 120 6.83 9.15 -1.71
N PHE A 121 6.67 7.99 -2.35
CA PHE A 121 6.54 6.72 -1.66
C PHE A 121 7.38 5.64 -2.34
N VAL A 122 7.81 4.67 -1.56
CA VAL A 122 8.68 3.59 -2.03
C VAL A 122 7.92 2.27 -1.97
N VAL A 123 7.91 1.54 -3.07
CA VAL A 123 7.25 0.24 -3.18
C VAL A 123 8.30 -0.87 -3.19
N PHE A 124 8.13 -1.82 -2.27
CA PHE A 124 8.81 -3.11 -2.29
C PHE A 124 7.91 -4.11 -3.02
N ASP A 125 8.33 -4.64 -4.18
CA ASP A 125 7.64 -5.73 -4.88
C ASP A 125 8.26 -7.07 -4.45
N LEU A 126 7.59 -7.73 -3.50
CA LEU A 126 8.07 -8.97 -2.87
C LEU A 126 7.95 -10.19 -3.78
N ARG A 127 7.34 -10.05 -4.97
CA ARG A 127 7.26 -11.12 -5.96
C ARG A 127 8.49 -11.18 -6.85
N ARG A 128 9.31 -10.13 -6.85
CA ARG A 128 10.54 -10.06 -7.64
C ARG A 128 11.73 -10.56 -6.84
N SER A 129 12.75 -11.03 -7.55
CA SER A 129 14.04 -11.35 -6.94
C SER A 129 14.64 -10.08 -6.33
N LYS A 130 15.38 -10.22 -5.23
CA LYS A 130 16.10 -9.10 -4.58
C LYS A 130 17.08 -8.38 -5.52
N ASN A 131 17.57 -9.06 -6.55
CA ASN A 131 18.51 -8.50 -7.53
C ASN A 131 17.81 -7.80 -8.70
N ASP A 132 16.48 -7.85 -8.77
CA ASP A 132 15.71 -7.14 -9.79
C ASP A 132 15.72 -5.63 -9.47
N PRO A 133 16.12 -4.75 -10.40
CA PRO A 133 16.09 -3.29 -10.19
C PRO A 133 14.70 -2.74 -9.84
N LEU A 134 13.64 -3.45 -10.19
CA LEU A 134 12.25 -3.11 -9.85
C LEU A 134 11.74 -3.86 -8.61
N SER A 135 12.60 -4.51 -7.84
CA SER A 135 12.24 -5.05 -6.52
C SER A 135 11.99 -3.94 -5.49
N ILE A 136 12.67 -2.79 -5.65
CA ILE A 136 12.46 -1.57 -4.87
C ILE A 136 12.27 -0.41 -5.84
N ARG A 137 11.14 0.28 -5.74
CA ARG A 137 10.73 1.34 -6.67
C ARG A 137 10.35 2.60 -5.93
N VAL A 138 10.55 3.74 -6.58
CA VAL A 138 9.83 4.96 -6.25
C VAL A 138 8.53 4.95 -7.03
N ARG A 139 7.41 5.17 -6.32
CA ARG A 139 6.06 4.95 -6.83
C ARG A 139 5.89 3.52 -7.35
N TRP A 140 5.20 3.32 -8.48
CA TRP A 140 4.85 2.00 -8.98
C TRP A 140 5.79 1.46 -10.07
N ASP A 141 6.55 2.33 -10.71
CA ASP A 141 7.17 2.08 -12.02
C ASP A 141 8.66 2.45 -12.08
N THR A 142 9.13 3.36 -11.23
CA THR A 142 10.49 3.89 -11.29
C THR A 142 11.42 3.12 -10.37
N SER A 143 12.49 2.53 -10.91
CA SER A 143 13.50 1.84 -10.09
C SER A 143 14.18 2.80 -9.11
N LEU A 144 14.33 2.41 -7.84
CA LEU A 144 15.03 3.22 -6.84
C LEU A 144 16.52 3.42 -7.21
N SER A 145 17.16 2.41 -7.79
CA SER A 145 18.58 2.50 -8.16
C SER A 145 18.84 3.54 -9.24
N SER A 146 17.89 3.74 -10.16
CA SER A 146 17.99 4.77 -11.20
C SER A 146 18.01 6.19 -10.62
N ILE A 147 17.45 6.39 -9.43
CA ILE A 147 17.43 7.68 -8.74
C ILE A 147 18.72 7.87 -7.92
N THR A 148 19.22 6.81 -7.27
CA THR A 148 20.48 6.87 -6.51
C THR A 148 21.69 7.05 -7.42
N ASP A 149 21.71 6.40 -8.59
CA ASP A 149 22.78 6.52 -9.58
C ASP A 149 22.83 7.91 -10.23
N GLN A 150 21.71 8.65 -10.19
CA GLN A 150 21.61 10.03 -10.68
C GLN A 150 22.05 11.07 -9.64
N SER A 151 22.45 10.69 -8.42
CA SER A 151 22.90 11.64 -7.42
C SER A 151 24.39 12.02 -7.59
N GLN A 152 24.88 13.23 -7.90
CA GLN A 152 24.39 14.61 -8.09
C GLN A 152 22.87 14.83 -8.02
N PHE A 153 22.30 14.71 -6.83
CA PHE A 153 20.86 14.82 -6.63
C PHE A 153 20.48 16.31 -6.65
N ASP A 154 19.77 16.76 -7.68
CA ASP A 154 19.08 18.06 -7.70
C ASP A 154 17.56 17.81 -7.61
N PRO A 155 16.94 18.03 -6.43
CA PRO A 155 15.51 17.86 -6.22
C PRO A 155 14.62 18.73 -7.11
N SER A 156 15.17 19.76 -7.77
CA SER A 156 14.40 20.66 -8.64
C SER A 156 14.03 20.06 -10.01
N LEU A 157 14.65 18.94 -10.39
CA LEU A 157 14.45 18.31 -11.71
C LEU A 157 13.22 17.40 -11.82
N ILE A 158 12.52 17.12 -10.71
CA ILE A 158 11.32 16.25 -10.69
C ILE A 158 10.04 17.01 -11.12
N SER A 159 10.14 18.31 -11.47
CA SER A 159 9.04 19.06 -12.09
C SER A 159 8.80 18.65 -13.54
N VAL A 160 8.39 17.41 -13.79
CA VAL A 160 7.80 16.99 -15.07
C VAL A 160 6.35 16.59 -14.82
N GLN A 161 5.48 17.57 -15.06
CA GLN A 161 4.05 17.52 -15.43
C GLN A 161 3.29 16.24 -15.07
N SER A 162 2.79 16.20 -13.84
CA SER A 162 1.49 15.59 -13.57
C SER A 162 0.40 16.58 -14.05
N GLN A 163 -0.02 16.46 -15.30
CA GLN A 163 -1.33 17.00 -15.71
C GLN A 163 -2.41 16.04 -15.20
N PHE A 164 -2.69 16.10 -13.90
CA PHE A 164 -4.01 15.70 -13.40
C PHE A 164 -4.95 16.88 -13.65
N ASP A 165 -5.82 16.72 -14.63
CA ASP A 165 -6.88 17.69 -14.91
C ASP A 165 -7.91 17.65 -13.77
N LEU A 166 -7.82 18.62 -12.87
CA LEU A 166 -8.73 18.78 -11.72
C LEU A 166 -10.13 19.25 -12.14
N SER A 167 -10.40 19.45 -13.44
CA SER A 167 -11.70 19.95 -13.92
C SER A 167 -12.84 18.93 -13.90
N LEU A 168 -12.59 17.65 -13.58
CA LEU A 168 -13.63 16.60 -13.60
C LEU A 168 -14.31 16.31 -12.25
N ASN A 169 -13.96 17.00 -11.17
CA ASN A 169 -14.63 16.83 -9.87
C ASN A 169 -15.41 18.07 -9.45
N GLN A 170 -16.54 18.33 -10.12
CA GLN A 170 -17.64 19.07 -9.50
C GLN A 170 -18.52 18.06 -8.76
N PHE A 171 -18.16 17.74 -7.52
CA PHE A 171 -19.06 17.07 -6.60
C PHE A 171 -20.17 18.05 -6.20
N ASP A 172 -21.38 17.80 -6.67
CA ASP A 172 -22.59 18.43 -6.14
C ASP A 172 -22.87 17.83 -4.75
N LEU A 173 -22.67 18.63 -3.70
CA LEU A 173 -22.94 18.27 -2.31
C LEU A 173 -24.41 18.48 -1.90
N SER A 174 -25.33 18.64 -2.86
CA SER A 174 -26.75 18.69 -2.57
C SER A 174 -27.44 17.43 -3.07
N LEU A 175 -27.67 16.46 -2.17
CA LEU A 175 -28.84 15.58 -2.13
C LEU A 175 -28.67 14.57 -0.97
N ASN A 176 -28.97 15.04 0.24
CA ASN A 176 -29.49 14.17 1.29
C ASN A 176 -31.00 14.41 1.39
N PRO A 177 -31.84 13.37 1.32
CA PRO A 177 -33.08 13.36 2.06
C PRO A 177 -32.97 12.46 3.29
N VAL A 178 -33.64 12.94 4.33
CA VAL A 178 -33.89 12.35 5.65
C VAL A 178 -34.53 10.97 5.57
#